data_AF-A0A965P693-F1
#
_entry.id   AF-A0A965P693-F1
#
_cell.length_a   1.000
_cell.length_b   1.000
_cell.length_c   1.000
_cell.angle_alpha   90.00
_cell.angle_beta   90.00
_cell.angle_gamma   90.00
#
_symmetry.space_group_name_H-M   'P 1'
#
loop_
_entity.id
_entity.type
_entity.pdbx_description
1 polymer ?
#
loop_
_entity_poly.entity_id
_entity_poly.type
_entity_poly.pdbx_seq_one_letter_code
_entity_poly.pdbx_strand_id
1 'polypeptide(L)'
;MTRLITNDTSKYILDMLDEQGLTVDRGTTMPRPQLPADITELDDEDLMRLYTHLSAYSDFLGTQLACAIIDEKDAERNKDYAESEAMLRHQTSNPKSTVTVIKALVDGDPTLADVRQEALVKYSYRKMLETMVNNYERSTAVCSRELTRRTSGDNFKTRSRKFTA
;
A
#
# COMPACT_ATOMS: atom_id res chain seq x y z
N MET A 1 -16.08 -6.89 -7.06
CA MET A 1 -15.03 -7.82 -6.57
C MET A 1 -13.69 -7.16 -6.87
N THR A 2 -12.98 -6.68 -5.85
CA THR A 2 -11.69 -6.00 -6.03
C THR A 2 -10.58 -7.01 -5.76
N ARG A 3 -9.80 -7.36 -6.78
CA ARG A 3 -8.69 -8.33 -6.68
C ARG A 3 -7.35 -7.59 -6.56
N LEU A 4 -6.37 -8.21 -5.89
CA LEU A 4 -4.95 -7.87 -6.06
C LEU A 4 -4.59 -7.78 -7.53
N ILE A 5 -4.00 -6.65 -7.94
CA ILE A 5 -3.35 -6.52 -9.24
C ILE A 5 -1.88 -6.84 -9.01
N THR A 6 -1.52 -8.12 -9.18
CA THR A 6 -0.14 -8.60 -9.02
C THR A 6 0.19 -9.53 -10.19
N ASN A 7 1.02 -9.07 -11.12
CA ASN A 7 1.51 -9.90 -12.24
C ASN A 7 3.02 -10.17 -12.16
N ASP A 8 3.69 -9.65 -11.14
CA ASP A 8 5.14 -9.56 -11.07
C ASP A 8 5.69 -10.31 -9.82
N THR A 9 6.85 -9.90 -9.31
CA THR A 9 7.55 -10.52 -8.18
C THR A 9 6.65 -10.70 -6.95
N SER A 10 5.76 -9.75 -6.66
CA SER A 10 4.80 -9.85 -5.56
C SER A 10 3.90 -11.09 -5.65
N LYS A 11 3.49 -11.49 -6.86
CA LYS A 11 2.66 -12.69 -7.05
C LYS A 11 3.39 -13.96 -6.64
N TYR A 12 4.66 -14.09 -7.06
CA TYR A 12 5.50 -15.21 -6.68
C TYR A 12 5.66 -15.30 -5.16
N ILE A 13 5.88 -14.16 -4.49
CA ILE A 13 5.97 -14.10 -3.03
C ILE A 13 4.65 -14.52 -2.36
N LEU A 14 3.50 -14.08 -2.88
CA LEU A 14 2.20 -14.50 -2.35
C LEU A 14 1.98 -16.01 -2.49
N ASP A 15 2.39 -16.60 -3.62
CA ASP A 15 2.29 -18.05 -3.85
C ASP A 15 3.19 -18.82 -2.87
N MET A 16 4.41 -18.33 -2.59
CA MET A 16 5.27 -18.91 -1.56
C MET A 16 4.67 -18.84 -0.15
N LEU A 17 3.97 -17.74 0.19
CA LEU A 17 3.31 -17.61 1.48
C LEU A 17 2.16 -18.61 1.61
N ASP A 18 1.38 -18.81 0.56
CA ASP A 18 0.30 -19.79 0.54
C ASP A 18 0.83 -21.23 0.72
N GLU A 19 1.97 -21.57 0.11
CA GLU A 19 2.64 -22.88 0.32
C GLU A 19 3.07 -23.11 1.78
N GLN A 20 3.34 -22.04 2.53
CA GLN A 20 3.68 -22.10 3.95
C GLN A 20 2.45 -22.12 4.87
N GLY A 21 1.24 -22.06 4.30
CA GLY A 21 -0.01 -21.94 5.05
C GLY A 21 -0.26 -20.53 5.59
N LEU A 22 0.51 -19.52 5.15
CA LEU A 22 0.32 -18.12 5.49
C LEU A 22 -0.63 -17.47 4.49
N THR A 23 -1.90 -17.87 4.53
CA THR A 23 -2.90 -17.41 3.56
C THR A 23 -3.14 -15.91 3.69
N VAL A 24 -2.83 -15.19 2.62
CA VAL A 24 -3.09 -13.75 2.52
C VAL A 24 -4.42 -13.55 1.80
N ASP A 25 -5.29 -12.67 2.32
CA ASP A 25 -6.53 -12.35 1.63
C ASP A 25 -6.24 -11.58 0.34
N ARG A 26 -6.45 -12.25 -0.80
CA ARG A 26 -6.12 -11.72 -2.13
C ARG A 26 -7.21 -10.84 -2.73
N GLY A 27 -8.36 -10.72 -2.08
CA GLY A 27 -9.46 -9.94 -2.60
C GLY A 27 -10.54 -9.72 -1.56
N THR A 28 -10.93 -8.47 -1.38
CA THR A 28 -12.04 -8.16 -0.50
C THR A 28 -13.38 -8.34 -1.23
N THR A 29 -14.25 -9.17 -0.67
CA THR A 29 -15.69 -9.17 -0.99
C THR A 29 -16.43 -8.05 -0.26
N MET A 30 -15.79 -7.43 0.74
CA MET A 30 -16.41 -6.41 1.56
C MET A 30 -16.47 -5.08 0.81
N PRO A 31 -17.62 -4.37 0.87
CA PRO A 31 -17.71 -3.03 0.33
C PRO A 31 -16.74 -2.12 1.07
N ARG A 32 -16.17 -1.15 0.34
CA ARG A 32 -15.30 -0.12 0.90
C ARG A 32 -16.00 0.55 2.10
N PRO A 33 -15.51 0.40 3.34
CA PRO A 33 -16.15 1.03 4.49
C PRO A 33 -15.92 2.54 4.44
N GLN A 34 -16.97 3.29 4.80
CA GLN A 34 -16.92 4.75 4.87
C GLN A 34 -17.15 5.20 6.30
N LEU A 35 -16.32 6.13 6.74
CA LEU A 35 -16.55 6.83 7.99
C LEU A 35 -17.69 7.83 7.77
N PRO A 36 -18.77 7.80 8.57
CA PRO A 36 -19.82 8.82 8.49
C PRO A 36 -19.28 10.19 8.86
N ALA A 37 -19.96 11.25 8.40
CA ALA A 37 -19.60 12.63 8.71
C ALA A 37 -19.67 12.92 10.22
N ASP A 38 -20.67 12.35 10.89
CA ASP A 38 -20.78 12.35 12.35
C ASP A 38 -20.77 10.91 12.88
N ILE A 39 -19.69 10.57 13.58
CA ILE A 39 -19.52 9.23 14.19
C ILE A 39 -20.34 9.06 15.47
N THR A 40 -20.82 10.15 16.07
CA THR A 40 -21.55 10.09 17.34
C THR A 40 -22.99 9.61 17.17
N GLU A 41 -23.51 9.65 15.94
CA GLU A 41 -24.85 9.15 15.60
C GLU A 41 -24.93 7.62 15.54
N LEU A 42 -23.80 6.92 15.39
CA LEU A 42 -23.77 5.46 15.42
C LEU A 42 -24.04 4.94 16.84
N ASP A 43 -24.79 3.86 16.97
CA ASP A 43 -24.85 3.12 18.23
C ASP A 43 -23.56 2.32 18.49
N ASP A 44 -23.44 1.69 19.66
CA ASP A 44 -22.23 0.97 20.04
C ASP A 44 -21.99 -0.28 19.19
N GLU A 45 -23.06 -0.97 18.75
CA GLU A 45 -22.95 -2.17 17.94
C GLU A 45 -22.48 -1.84 16.52
N ASP A 46 -23.08 -0.83 15.91
CA ASP A 46 -22.72 -0.35 14.58
C ASP A 46 -21.33 0.30 14.56
N LEU A 47 -20.93 0.99 15.63
CA LEU A 47 -19.58 1.51 15.76
C LEU A 47 -18.53 0.37 15.85
N MET A 48 -18.82 -0.71 16.60
CA MET A 48 -17.95 -1.89 16.64
C MET A 48 -17.86 -2.57 15.27
N ARG A 49 -19.00 -2.77 14.58
CA ARG A 49 -19.03 -3.35 13.23
C ARG A 49 -18.23 -2.50 12.24
N LEU A 50 -18.41 -1.18 12.27
CA LEU A 50 -17.66 -0.25 11.43
C LEU A 50 -16.16 -0.35 11.69
N TYR A 51 -15.74 -0.43 12.96
CA TYR A 51 -14.33 -0.59 13.32
C TYR A 51 -13.74 -1.92 12.79
N THR A 52 -14.46 -3.03 12.92
CA THR A 52 -14.04 -4.33 12.36
C THR A 52 -13.90 -4.26 10.84
N HIS A 53 -14.86 -3.65 10.14
CA HIS A 53 -14.81 -3.50 8.69
C HIS A 53 -13.67 -2.59 8.24
N LEU A 54 -13.47 -1.45 8.90
CA LEU A 54 -12.36 -0.52 8.62
C LEU A 54 -11.01 -1.20 8.81
N SER A 55 -10.86 -1.97 9.89
CA SER A 55 -9.61 -2.69 10.19
C SER A 55 -9.32 -3.74 9.13
N ALA A 56 -10.28 -4.61 8.80
CA ALA A 56 -10.10 -5.62 7.76
C ALA A 56 -9.80 -5.02 6.38
N TYR A 57 -10.45 -3.89 6.04
CA TYR A 57 -10.15 -3.18 4.79
C TYR A 57 -8.76 -2.52 4.83
N SER A 58 -8.33 -2.01 5.99
CA SER A 58 -6.98 -1.47 6.18
C SER A 58 -5.91 -2.55 5.99
N ASP A 59 -6.13 -3.76 6.51
CA ASP A 59 -5.21 -4.90 6.34
C ASP A 59 -5.10 -5.32 4.86
N PHE A 60 -6.24 -5.36 4.16
CA PHE A 60 -6.27 -5.60 2.73
C PHE A 60 -5.48 -4.53 1.95
N LEU A 61 -5.69 -3.24 2.24
CA LEU A 61 -4.92 -2.17 1.59
C LEU A 61 -3.43 -2.24 1.95
N GLY A 62 -3.09 -2.60 3.18
CA GLY A 62 -1.71 -2.81 3.61
C GLY A 62 -1.01 -3.91 2.80
N THR A 63 -1.72 -5.00 2.54
CA THR A 63 -1.25 -6.10 1.67
C THR A 63 -1.03 -5.62 0.23
N GLN A 64 -1.98 -4.86 -0.34
CA GLN A 64 -1.85 -4.28 -1.68
C GLN A 64 -0.65 -3.35 -1.78
N LEU A 65 -0.45 -2.51 -0.77
CA LEU A 65 0.67 -1.58 -0.70
C LEU A 65 2.01 -2.34 -0.62
N ALA A 66 2.09 -3.40 0.18
CA ALA A 66 3.27 -4.24 0.27
C ALA A 66 3.63 -4.87 -1.09
N CYS A 67 2.63 -5.39 -1.81
CA CYS A 67 2.83 -5.92 -3.16
C CYS A 67 3.35 -4.83 -4.11
N ALA A 68 2.74 -3.64 -4.10
CA ALA A 68 3.16 -2.52 -4.93
C ALA A 68 4.59 -2.03 -4.62
N ILE A 69 5.02 -2.07 -3.35
CA ILE A 69 6.41 -1.77 -2.96
C ILE A 69 7.38 -2.78 -3.58
N ILE A 70 7.06 -4.07 -3.50
CA ILE A 70 7.90 -5.14 -4.06
C ILE A 70 8.04 -4.97 -5.58
N ASP A 71 6.92 -4.75 -6.26
CA ASP A 71 6.90 -4.65 -7.72
C ASP A 71 7.54 -3.35 -8.23
N GLU A 72 7.39 -2.23 -7.51
CA GLU A 72 8.15 -1.00 -7.78
C GLU A 72 9.66 -1.26 -7.68
N LYS A 73 10.12 -1.92 -6.62
CA LYS A 73 11.54 -2.22 -6.43
C LYS A 73 12.10 -3.14 -7.52
N ASP A 74 11.32 -4.11 -7.98
CA ASP A 74 11.72 -4.96 -9.10
C ASP A 74 11.86 -4.16 -10.40
N ALA A 75 10.91 -3.27 -10.70
CA ALA A 75 10.99 -2.43 -11.90
C ALA A 75 12.11 -1.38 -11.82
N GLU A 76 12.38 -0.81 -10.65
CA GLU A 76 13.54 0.06 -10.43
C GLU A 76 14.85 -0.69 -10.73
N ARG A 77 14.99 -1.92 -10.22
CA ARG A 77 16.16 -2.76 -10.52
C ARG A 77 16.28 -3.05 -12.01
N ASN A 78 15.18 -3.39 -12.69
CA ASN A 78 15.20 -3.72 -14.11
C ASN A 78 15.56 -2.49 -14.96
N LYS A 79 15.08 -1.30 -14.57
CA LYS A 79 15.48 -0.02 -15.15
C LYS A 79 16.98 0.24 -14.96
N ASP A 80 17.49 0.13 -13.74
CA ASP A 80 18.91 0.39 -13.43
C ASP A 80 19.84 -0.58 -14.20
N TYR A 81 19.41 -1.83 -14.35
CA TYR A 81 20.12 -2.83 -15.15
C TYR A 81 20.15 -2.44 -16.64
N ALA A 82 19.00 -2.10 -17.21
CA ALA A 82 18.90 -1.68 -18.61
C ALA A 82 19.71 -0.41 -18.91
N GLU A 83 19.70 0.57 -18.00
CA GLU A 83 20.52 1.78 -18.11
C GLU A 83 22.02 1.46 -18.07
N SER A 84 22.42 0.54 -17.18
CA SER A 84 23.82 0.08 -17.10
C SER A 84 24.26 -0.66 -18.36
N GLU A 85 23.40 -1.51 -18.92
CA GLU A 85 23.67 -2.19 -20.19
C GLU A 85 23.80 -1.21 -21.36
N ALA A 86 22.92 -0.21 -21.43
CA ALA A 86 23.00 0.85 -22.42
C ALA A 86 24.30 1.67 -22.29
N MET A 87 24.71 2.01 -21.07
CA MET A 87 25.99 2.68 -20.81
C MET A 87 27.18 1.85 -21.33
N LEU A 88 27.21 0.55 -21.04
CA LEU A 88 28.27 -0.35 -21.50
C LEU A 88 28.27 -0.44 -23.03
N ARG A 89 27.10 -0.61 -23.65
CA ARG A 89 26.95 -0.66 -25.12
C ARG A 89 27.51 0.61 -25.79
N HIS A 90 27.18 1.79 -25.26
CA HIS A 90 27.69 3.05 -25.80
C HIS A 90 29.20 3.24 -25.54
N GLN A 91 29.69 2.86 -24.36
CA GLN A 91 31.12 2.89 -24.03
C GLN A 91 31.93 1.96 -24.94
N THR A 92 31.46 0.74 -25.20
CA THR A 92 32.11 -0.20 -26.11
C THR A 92 32.09 0.29 -27.55
N SER A 93 30.99 0.91 -27.97
CA SER A 93 30.85 1.47 -29.34
C SER A 93 31.72 2.71 -29.55
N ASN A 94 31.98 3.48 -28.50
CA ASN A 94 32.84 4.67 -28.57
C ASN A 94 33.76 4.79 -27.35
N PRO A 95 34.89 4.04 -27.30
CA PRO A 95 35.73 3.92 -26.10
C PRO A 95 36.38 5.23 -25.63
N LYS A 96 36.48 6.23 -26.52
CA LYS A 96 37.08 7.56 -26.21
C LYS A 96 36.04 8.58 -25.75
N SER A 97 34.75 8.24 -25.77
CA SER A 97 33.70 9.15 -25.34
C SER A 97 33.77 9.37 -23.82
N THR A 98 33.46 10.59 -23.39
CA THR A 98 33.43 10.93 -21.96
C THR A 98 32.16 10.37 -21.33
N VAL A 99 32.20 10.11 -20.02
CA VAL A 99 31.04 9.64 -19.25
C VAL A 99 29.82 10.55 -19.44
N THR A 100 30.03 11.86 -19.55
CA THR A 100 28.95 12.84 -19.80
C THR A 100 28.27 12.62 -21.14
N VAL A 101 29.03 12.36 -22.20
CA VAL A 101 28.48 12.07 -23.54
C VAL A 101 27.70 10.75 -23.51
N ILE A 102 28.22 9.73 -22.84
CA ILE A 102 27.54 8.44 -22.72
C ILE A 102 26.22 8.58 -21.97
N LYS A 103 26.18 9.32 -20.86
CA LYS A 103 24.93 9.60 -20.13
C LYS A 103 23.90 10.30 -21.02
N ALA A 104 24.31 11.31 -21.79
CA ALA A 104 23.41 11.99 -22.71
C ALA A 104 22.85 11.06 -23.80
N LEU A 105 23.66 10.12 -24.30
CA LEU A 105 23.21 9.10 -25.26
C LEU A 105 22.21 8.13 -24.64
N VAL A 106 22.47 7.66 -23.42
CA VAL A 106 21.57 6.78 -22.65
C VAL A 106 20.26 7.48 -22.33
N ASP A 107 20.31 8.77 -21.96
CA ASP A 107 19.11 9.54 -21.68
C ASP A 107 18.21 9.70 -22.91
N GLY A 108 18.81 9.79 -24.10
CA GLY A 108 18.10 9.82 -25.38
C GLY A 108 17.78 8.45 -25.99
N ASP A 109 18.12 7.33 -25.34
CA ASP A 109 17.93 5.99 -25.90
C ASP A 109 16.44 5.59 -25.85
N PRO A 110 15.76 5.44 -27.00
CA PRO A 110 14.34 5.08 -27.03
C PRO A 110 14.09 3.66 -26.50
N THR A 111 15.09 2.78 -26.50
CA THR A 111 14.95 1.41 -25.96
C THR A 111 14.73 1.39 -24.44
N LEU A 112 15.07 2.48 -23.75
CA LEU A 112 14.86 2.63 -22.31
C LEU A 112 13.53 3.30 -21.96
N ALA A 113 12.81 3.84 -22.95
CA ALA A 113 11.57 4.59 -22.71
C ALA A 113 10.52 3.74 -21.99
N ASP A 114 10.31 2.50 -22.46
CA ASP A 114 9.29 1.61 -21.90
C ASP A 114 9.63 1.17 -20.47
N VAL A 115 10.88 0.79 -20.21
CA VAL A 115 11.33 0.35 -18.87
C VAL A 115 11.29 1.50 -17.86
N ARG A 116 11.66 2.72 -18.28
CA ARG A 116 11.53 3.93 -17.46
C ARG A 116 10.07 4.25 -17.16
N GLN A 117 9.21 4.13 -18.16
CA GLN A 117 7.78 4.38 -18.00
C GLN A 117 7.13 3.33 -17.09
N GLU A 118 7.52 2.06 -17.19
CA GLU A 118 7.03 1.00 -16.31
C GLU A 118 7.38 1.28 -14.84
N ALA A 119 8.66 1.59 -14.57
CA ALA A 119 9.10 1.94 -13.21
C ALA A 119 8.33 3.15 -12.66
N LEU A 120 8.10 4.18 -13.49
CA LEU A 120 7.31 5.35 -13.11
C LEU A 120 5.86 4.99 -12.80
N VAL A 121 5.22 4.15 -13.62
CA VAL A 121 3.83 3.70 -13.40
C VAL A 121 3.71 2.94 -12.08
N LYS A 122 4.63 2.03 -11.78
CA LYS A 122 4.62 1.28 -10.51
C LYS A 122 4.85 2.18 -9.31
N TYR A 123 5.77 3.14 -9.41
CA TYR A 123 5.96 4.19 -8.40
C TYR A 123 4.66 4.97 -8.15
N SER A 124 4.03 5.47 -9.22
CA SER A 124 2.79 6.25 -9.12
C SER A 124 1.66 5.43 -8.50
N TYR A 125 1.50 4.17 -8.92
CA TYR A 125 0.50 3.27 -8.36
C TYR A 125 0.70 3.06 -6.86
N ARG A 126 1.92 2.72 -6.44
CA ARG A 126 2.28 2.55 -5.03
C ARG A 126 2.02 3.84 -4.23
N LYS A 127 2.40 5.02 -4.75
CA LYS A 127 2.15 6.30 -4.07
C LYS A 127 0.66 6.59 -3.84
N MET A 128 -0.18 6.21 -4.79
CA MET A 128 -1.63 6.33 -4.63
C MET A 128 -2.15 5.38 -3.54
N LEU A 129 -1.68 4.12 -3.53
CA LEU A 129 -2.03 3.16 -2.48
C LEU A 129 -1.57 3.61 -1.09
N GLU A 130 -0.34 4.13 -0.97
CA GLU A 130 0.21 4.68 0.28
C GLU A 130 -0.71 5.79 0.84
N THR A 131 -1.16 6.69 -0.03
CA THR A 131 -2.13 7.74 0.35
C THR A 131 -3.45 7.14 0.84
N MET A 132 -3.95 6.08 0.18
CA MET A 132 -5.19 5.42 0.57
C MET A 132 -5.07 4.72 1.93
N VAL A 133 -3.99 3.96 2.17
CA VAL A 133 -3.70 3.31 3.47
C VAL A 133 -3.68 4.34 4.58
N ASN A 134 -2.90 5.42 4.42
CA ASN A 134 -2.80 6.49 5.41
C ASN A 134 -4.16 7.12 5.76
N ASN A 135 -5.07 7.25 4.78
CA ASN A 135 -6.41 7.75 5.02
C ASN A 135 -7.26 6.76 5.83
N TYR A 136 -7.16 5.47 5.54
CA TYR A 136 -7.88 4.42 6.26
C TYR A 136 -7.37 4.21 7.68
N GLU A 137 -6.06 4.31 7.90
CA GLU A 137 -5.47 4.29 9.24
C GLU A 137 -6.02 5.44 10.10
N ARG A 138 -6.15 6.64 9.52
CA ARG A 138 -6.76 7.79 10.22
C ARG A 138 -8.24 7.54 10.55
N SER A 139 -9.02 7.02 9.62
CA SER A 139 -10.43 6.68 9.87
C SER A 139 -10.59 5.61 10.95
N THR A 140 -9.72 4.60 10.93
CA THR A 140 -9.67 3.53 11.94
C THR A 140 -9.31 4.09 13.32
N ALA A 141 -8.35 5.02 13.38
CA ALA A 141 -7.97 5.69 14.62
C ALA A 141 -9.11 6.54 15.21
N VAL A 142 -9.90 7.22 14.38
CA VAL A 142 -11.08 7.96 14.84
C VAL A 142 -12.12 7.02 15.46
N CYS A 143 -12.45 5.91 14.79
CA CYS A 143 -13.37 4.91 15.34
C CYS A 143 -12.88 4.31 16.64
N SER A 144 -11.60 3.94 16.72
CA SER A 144 -10.98 3.38 17.93
C SER A 144 -11.05 4.35 19.12
N ARG A 145 -10.79 5.64 18.89
CA ARG A 145 -10.90 6.68 19.92
C ARG A 145 -12.33 6.86 20.40
N GLU A 146 -13.31 6.82 19.51
CA GLU A 146 -14.72 6.93 19.87
C GLU A 146 -15.19 5.72 20.70
N LEU A 147 -14.83 4.49 20.30
CA LEU A 147 -15.08 3.29 21.10
C LEU A 147 -14.49 3.41 22.51
N THR A 148 -13.26 3.91 22.59
CA THR A 148 -12.57 4.12 23.87
C THR A 148 -13.28 5.17 24.73
N ARG A 149 -13.77 6.26 24.12
CA ARG A 149 -14.52 7.33 24.79
C ARG A 149 -15.79 6.78 25.44
N ARG A 150 -16.58 5.99 24.69
CA ARG A 150 -17.85 5.42 25.18
C ARG A 150 -17.61 4.41 26.31
N THR A 151 -16.66 3.50 26.11
CA THR A 151 -16.32 2.48 27.12
C THR A 151 -15.78 3.10 28.42
N SER A 152 -14.99 4.17 28.32
CA SER A 152 -14.44 4.87 29.50
C SER A 152 -15.50 5.69 30.24
N GLY A 153 -16.41 6.33 29.51
CA GLY A 153 -17.52 7.11 30.09
C GLY A 153 -18.51 6.25 30.88
N ASP A 154 -18.78 5.03 30.41
CA ASP A 154 -19.72 4.12 31.06
C ASP A 154 -19.15 3.52 32.36
N ASN A 155 -17.83 3.30 32.39
CA ASN A 155 -17.10 2.91 33.61
C ASN A 155 -17.13 3.98 34.70
N PHE A 156 -17.15 5.27 34.34
CA PHE A 156 -17.22 6.37 35.30
C PHE A 156 -18.62 6.48 35.95
N LYS A 157 -19.69 6.28 35.17
CA LYS A 157 -21.07 6.23 35.68
C LYS A 157 -21.29 5.06 36.64
N THR A 158 -20.71 3.91 36.34
CA THR A 158 -20.83 2.70 37.16
C THR A 158 -20.07 2.82 38.49
N ARG A 159 -18.89 3.46 38.49
CA ARG A 159 -18.13 3.73 39.73
C ARG A 159 -18.80 4.77 40.62
N SER A 160 -19.35 5.85 40.05
CA SER A 160 -20.06 6.87 40.83
C SER A 160 -21.23 6.30 41.63
N ARG A 161 -22.01 5.37 41.05
CA ARG A 161 -23.11 4.68 41.73
C ARG A 161 -22.67 3.83 42.93
N LYS A 162 -21.44 3.32 42.96
CA LYS A 162 -20.91 2.56 44.11
C LYS A 162 -20.53 3.42 45.32
N PHE A 163 -20.33 4.74 45.13
CA PHE A 163 -19.95 5.66 46.20
C PHE A 163 -21.13 6.50 46.73
N THR A 164 -22.33 6.31 46.18
CA THR A 164 -23.57 7.02 46.60
C THR A 164 -24.63 6.10 47.22
N ALA A 165 -24.27 4.84 47.52
CA ALA A 165 -25.13 3.88 48.21
C ALA A 165 -24.64 3.62 49.64
#